data_AF-A0A399EPW8-F1
#
_entry.id   AF-A0A399EPW8-F1
#
_cell.length_a   1.000
_cell.length_b   1.000
_cell.length_c   1.000
_cell.angle_alpha   90.00
_cell.angle_beta   90.00
_cell.angle_gamma   90.00
#
_symmetry.space_group_name_H-M   'P 1'
#
loop_
_entity.id
_entity.type
_entity.pdbx_description
1 polymer ?
#
loop_
_entity_poly.entity_id
_entity_poly.type
_entity_poly.pdbx_seq_one_letter_code
_entity_poly.pdbx_strand_id
1 'polypeptide(L)'
;MSESRGQIIVQLQGATVQTVDLSTDSLTIGRIPDNGLVLPIPPVSRHHAELRLTAHGLVIRDLGSSNGTYVAGVRLVAHQEYPLIPGVPVQIGSFVLTYSPVTAATEAESDAQPVSLASVSELEVTHERQPPAPPRPTYPAPLPTGPHSRYLQYLPVIFHDGDFLGRFLQIFESIWEPLEWRLDHLHMYFDPRTAPASMVNWLGSWLGLELNERWPEERRRRLVAEGMELLRWRGTHYGLSRWIEACTGVAPVIEDDPEQPFVFRVRLQIPPGQDLDKDLVIELIENHKPAHAGYVLEFV
;
A
#
# COMPACT_ATOMS: atom_id res chain seq x y z
N MET A 1 -8.58 -24.40 -33.91
CA MET A 1 -7.99 -24.81 -32.62
C MET A 1 -6.75 -23.97 -32.44
N SER A 2 -6.76 -22.99 -31.52
CA SER A 2 -5.59 -22.12 -31.32
C SER A 2 -4.56 -22.89 -30.49
N GLU A 3 -3.37 -23.13 -31.03
CA GLU A 3 -2.26 -23.77 -30.31
C GLU A 3 -1.80 -22.84 -29.17
N SER A 4 -1.70 -23.37 -27.95
CA SER A 4 -1.18 -22.61 -26.80
C SER A 4 0.31 -22.32 -27.00
N ARG A 5 0.69 -21.05 -27.06
CA ARG A 5 2.08 -20.60 -27.29
C ARG A 5 2.87 -20.40 -25.99
N GLY A 6 2.23 -20.65 -24.84
CA GLY A 6 2.77 -20.39 -23.52
C GLY A 6 1.66 -20.14 -22.51
N GLN A 7 2.02 -20.14 -21.23
CA GLN A 7 1.10 -19.89 -20.13
C GLN A 7 1.61 -18.75 -19.26
N ILE A 8 0.67 -17.95 -18.77
CA ILE A 8 0.88 -17.01 -17.69
C ILE A 8 0.33 -17.64 -16.42
N ILE A 9 1.22 -17.91 -15.48
CA ILE A 9 0.89 -18.43 -14.15
C ILE A 9 0.75 -17.23 -13.22
N VAL A 10 -0.39 -17.10 -12.56
CA VAL A 10 -0.72 -16.00 -11.64
C VAL A 10 -0.68 -16.54 -10.22
N GLN A 11 0.10 -15.90 -9.37
CA GLN A 11 0.28 -16.26 -7.97
C GLN A 11 -0.14 -15.11 -7.05
N LEU A 12 -0.73 -15.45 -5.91
CA LEU A 12 -1.08 -14.55 -4.82
C LEU A 12 -0.58 -15.18 -3.51
N GLN A 13 0.23 -14.44 -2.75
CA GLN A 13 0.85 -14.94 -1.50
C GLN A 13 1.59 -16.29 -1.68
N GLY A 14 2.19 -16.52 -2.85
CA GLY A 14 2.91 -17.75 -3.17
C GLY A 14 2.05 -18.93 -3.64
N ALA A 15 0.72 -18.81 -3.60
CA ALA A 15 -0.19 -19.81 -4.15
C ALA A 15 -0.60 -19.46 -5.58
N THR A 16 -0.56 -20.43 -6.50
CA THR A 16 -1.09 -20.26 -7.86
C THR A 16 -2.61 -20.14 -7.81
N VAL A 17 -3.14 -19.00 -8.23
CA VAL A 17 -4.57 -18.69 -8.21
C VAL A 17 -5.24 -18.82 -9.57
N GLN A 18 -4.48 -18.62 -10.65
CA GLN A 18 -4.99 -18.70 -12.01
C GLN A 18 -3.86 -19.02 -12.98
N THR A 19 -4.14 -19.79 -14.03
CA THR A 19 -3.25 -19.98 -15.17
C THR A 19 -4.01 -19.63 -16.44
N VAL A 20 -3.40 -18.82 -17.31
CA VAL A 20 -4.02 -18.35 -18.56
C VAL A 20 -3.14 -18.74 -19.73
N ASP A 21 -3.73 -19.44 -20.72
CA ASP A 21 -3.06 -19.76 -21.98
C ASP A 21 -2.95 -18.53 -22.89
N LEU A 22 -1.75 -18.30 -23.43
CA LEU A 22 -1.51 -17.31 -24.48
C LEU A 22 -1.94 -17.89 -25.83
N SER A 23 -3.25 -17.85 -26.07
CA SER A 23 -3.89 -18.35 -27.31
C SER A 23 -4.08 -17.26 -28.37
N THR A 24 -3.92 -15.99 -28.01
CA THR A 24 -4.03 -14.80 -28.86
C THR A 24 -2.74 -13.99 -28.86
N ASP A 25 -2.57 -13.12 -29.87
CA ASP A 25 -1.38 -12.27 -30.00
C ASP A 25 -1.34 -11.12 -28.97
N SER A 26 -2.48 -10.81 -28.33
CA SER A 26 -2.54 -9.88 -27.20
C SER A 26 -3.40 -10.42 -26.05
N LEU A 27 -3.01 -10.08 -24.82
CA LEU A 27 -3.73 -10.37 -23.59
C LEU A 27 -3.72 -9.13 -22.69
N THR A 28 -4.89 -8.54 -22.45
CA THR A 28 -5.05 -7.39 -21.56
C THR A 28 -5.17 -7.85 -20.10
N ILE A 29 -4.58 -7.07 -19.19
CA ILE A 29 -4.56 -7.34 -17.75
C ILE A 29 -5.17 -6.15 -17.02
N GLY A 30 -6.12 -6.40 -16.12
CA GLY A 30 -6.71 -5.32 -15.33
C GLY A 30 -7.77 -5.77 -14.35
N ARG A 31 -8.37 -4.82 -13.64
CA ARG A 31 -9.32 -5.09 -12.55
C ARG A 31 -10.74 -5.40 -13.03
N ILE A 32 -11.14 -4.90 -14.20
CA ILE A 32 -12.51 -5.07 -14.70
C ILE A 32 -12.64 -6.34 -15.57
N PRO A 33 -13.84 -6.93 -15.69
CA PRO A 33 -14.06 -8.17 -16.44
C PRO A 33 -13.78 -8.12 -17.95
N ASP A 34 -13.62 -6.91 -18.52
CA ASP A 34 -13.33 -6.70 -19.95
C ASP A 34 -11.87 -7.04 -20.33
N ASN A 35 -11.02 -7.36 -19.35
CA ASN A 35 -9.65 -7.78 -19.60
C ASN A 35 -9.56 -9.30 -19.80
N GLY A 36 -8.62 -9.75 -20.63
CA GLY A 36 -8.36 -11.18 -20.82
C GLY A 36 -7.80 -11.87 -19.55
N LEU A 37 -7.11 -11.13 -18.69
CA LEU A 37 -6.73 -11.54 -17.35
C LEU A 37 -7.25 -10.54 -16.32
N VAL A 38 -8.18 -11.01 -15.48
CA VAL A 38 -8.88 -10.17 -14.49
C VAL A 38 -8.26 -10.35 -13.11
N LEU A 39 -7.76 -9.25 -12.54
CA LEU A 39 -7.17 -9.20 -11.20
C LEU A 39 -8.01 -8.27 -10.31
N PRO A 40 -9.07 -8.76 -9.64
CA PRO A 40 -10.16 -7.94 -9.11
C PRO A 40 -9.87 -7.29 -7.74
N ILE A 41 -8.72 -6.61 -7.60
CA ILE A 41 -8.32 -5.93 -6.35
C ILE A 41 -8.07 -4.44 -6.57
N PRO A 42 -8.38 -3.55 -5.60
CA PRO A 42 -8.24 -2.10 -5.76
C PRO A 42 -6.87 -1.60 -6.23
N PRO A 43 -5.73 -2.21 -5.83
CA PRO A 43 -4.41 -1.80 -6.34
C PRO A 43 -4.19 -2.02 -7.84
N VAL A 44 -5.06 -2.75 -8.53
CA VAL A 44 -4.96 -2.96 -9.98
C VAL A 44 -5.87 -1.95 -10.70
N SER A 45 -5.31 -1.18 -11.64
CA SER A 45 -6.09 -0.29 -12.52
C SER A 45 -7.09 -1.06 -13.40
N ARG A 46 -8.13 -0.37 -13.87
CA ARG A 46 -9.18 -0.97 -14.72
C ARG A 46 -8.59 -1.69 -15.94
N HIS A 47 -7.70 -1.01 -16.65
CA HIS A 47 -6.80 -1.59 -17.64
C HIS A 47 -5.39 -1.23 -17.18
N HIS A 48 -4.61 -2.24 -16.79
CA HIS A 48 -3.34 -2.04 -16.08
C HIS A 48 -2.15 -2.24 -17.01
N ALA A 49 -2.12 -3.37 -17.71
CA ALA A 49 -1.04 -3.74 -18.59
C ALA A 49 -1.57 -4.57 -19.77
N GLU A 50 -0.76 -4.69 -20.80
CA GLU A 50 -1.03 -5.54 -21.95
C GLU A 50 0.20 -6.41 -22.22
N LEU A 51 -0.03 -7.70 -22.42
CA LEU A 51 0.94 -8.63 -22.96
C LEU A 51 0.73 -8.75 -24.46
N ARG A 52 1.80 -8.67 -25.23
CA ARG A 52 1.76 -8.80 -26.69
C ARG A 52 2.82 -9.77 -27.16
N LEU A 53 2.41 -10.73 -27.99
CA LEU A 53 3.31 -11.68 -28.61
C LEU A 53 3.84 -11.06 -29.91
N THR A 54 5.15 -10.85 -29.98
CA THR A 54 5.84 -10.28 -31.15
C THR A 54 6.67 -11.34 -31.85
N ALA A 55 7.17 -11.04 -33.05
CA ALA A 55 8.12 -11.91 -33.75
C ALA A 55 9.41 -12.19 -32.96
N HIS A 56 9.72 -11.37 -31.95
CA HIS A 56 10.93 -11.46 -31.13
C HIS A 56 10.66 -11.99 -29.70
N GLY A 57 9.43 -12.41 -29.40
CA GLY A 57 9.03 -12.93 -28.08
C GLY A 57 7.87 -12.17 -27.45
N LEU A 58 7.55 -12.53 -26.20
CA LEU A 58 6.50 -11.89 -25.43
C LEU A 58 7.01 -10.56 -24.86
N VAL A 59 6.24 -9.49 -25.04
CA VAL A 59 6.50 -8.20 -24.40
C VAL A 59 5.34 -7.83 -23.49
N ILE A 60 5.64 -7.06 -22.44
CA ILE A 60 4.66 -6.42 -21.58
C ILE A 60 4.73 -4.91 -21.74
N ARG A 61 3.56 -4.26 -21.67
CA ARG A 61 3.43 -2.82 -21.70
C ARG A 61 2.50 -2.36 -20.59
N ASP A 62 2.97 -1.47 -19.72
CA ASP A 62 2.10 -0.82 -18.74
C ASP A 62 1.23 0.25 -19.41
N LEU A 63 -0.06 0.29 -19.12
CA LEU A 63 -1.03 1.18 -19.76
C LEU A 63 -1.24 2.51 -19.01
N GLY A 64 -0.27 2.93 -18.19
CA GLY A 64 -0.41 4.11 -17.34
C GLY A 64 -1.11 3.77 -16.03
N SER A 65 -0.76 2.63 -15.45
CA SER A 65 -1.39 2.16 -14.21
C SER A 65 -1.02 3.05 -13.02
N SER A 66 -1.93 3.14 -12.04
CA SER A 66 -1.76 4.02 -10.88
C SER A 66 -0.62 3.54 -9.96
N ASN A 67 -0.46 2.23 -9.82
CA ASN A 67 0.55 1.63 -8.93
C ASN A 67 1.78 1.09 -9.66
N GLY A 68 1.75 1.05 -10.99
CA GLY A 68 2.84 0.54 -11.83
C GLY A 68 2.86 -0.98 -11.97
N THR A 69 3.46 -1.43 -13.06
CA THR A 69 3.89 -2.81 -13.30
C THR A 69 5.38 -2.93 -12.99
N TYR A 70 5.80 -4.01 -12.33
CA TYR A 70 7.21 -4.25 -11.99
C TYR A 70 7.69 -5.57 -12.60
N VAL A 71 8.93 -5.62 -13.10
CA VAL A 71 9.57 -6.85 -13.62
C VAL A 71 10.87 -7.04 -12.86
N ALA A 72 11.06 -8.19 -12.22
CA ALA A 72 12.21 -8.47 -11.34
C ALA A 72 12.45 -7.36 -10.28
N GLY A 73 11.39 -6.74 -9.78
CA GLY A 73 11.44 -5.64 -8.79
C GLY A 73 11.66 -4.24 -9.39
N VAL A 74 11.90 -4.11 -10.69
CA VAL A 74 12.07 -2.81 -11.37
C VAL A 74 10.74 -2.34 -11.96
N ARG A 75 10.32 -1.11 -11.63
CA ARG A 75 9.11 -0.51 -12.19
C ARG A 75 9.28 -0.19 -13.67
N LEU A 76 8.33 -0.62 -14.49
CA LEU A 76 8.29 -0.30 -15.91
C LEU A 76 7.89 1.16 -16.13
N VAL A 77 8.43 1.76 -17.20
CA VAL A 77 7.97 3.06 -17.69
C VAL A 77 6.64 2.86 -18.41
N ALA A 78 5.64 3.69 -18.08
CA ALA A 78 4.32 3.62 -18.71
C ALA A 78 4.43 3.75 -20.24
N HIS A 79 3.63 2.95 -20.95
CA HIS A 79 3.52 2.90 -22.40
C HIS A 79 4.77 2.46 -23.16
N GLN A 80 5.83 2.02 -22.48
CA GLN A 80 7.01 1.41 -23.10
C GLN A 80 6.88 -0.12 -23.11
N GLU A 81 7.27 -0.76 -24.21
CA GLU A 81 7.31 -2.23 -24.31
C GLU A 81 8.57 -2.77 -23.64
N TYR A 82 8.40 -3.81 -22.82
CA TYR A 82 9.48 -4.49 -22.11
C TYR A 82 9.46 -5.99 -22.46
N PRO A 83 10.58 -6.58 -22.90
CA PRO A 83 10.63 -8.01 -23.22
C PRO A 83 10.51 -8.86 -21.96
N LEU A 84 9.59 -9.83 -21.97
CA LEU A 84 9.44 -10.79 -20.89
C LEU A 84 10.28 -12.04 -21.13
N ILE A 85 11.14 -12.33 -20.16
CA ILE A 85 11.95 -13.53 -20.12
C ILE A 85 11.17 -14.61 -19.35
N PRO A 86 11.10 -15.86 -19.86
CA PRO A 86 10.52 -16.98 -19.14
C PRO A 86 11.03 -17.12 -17.70
N GLY A 87 10.13 -17.38 -16.75
CA GLY A 87 10.48 -17.56 -15.34
C GLY A 87 10.74 -16.27 -14.55
N VAL A 88 10.85 -15.10 -15.20
CA VAL A 88 11.03 -13.83 -14.49
C VAL A 88 9.70 -13.34 -13.91
N PRO A 89 9.64 -12.99 -12.61
CA PRO A 89 8.40 -12.54 -11.99
C PRO A 89 8.03 -11.12 -12.42
N VAL A 90 6.77 -10.95 -12.80
CA VAL A 90 6.13 -9.67 -13.08
C VAL A 90 5.13 -9.38 -11.96
N GLN A 91 5.29 -8.28 -11.25
CA GLN A 91 4.40 -7.90 -10.16
C GLN A 91 3.40 -6.83 -10.61
N ILE A 92 2.12 -7.11 -10.37
CA ILE A 92 0.99 -6.20 -10.59
C ILE A 92 0.14 -6.19 -9.31
N GLY A 93 0.27 -5.12 -8.53
CA GLY A 93 -0.31 -5.06 -7.19
C GLY A 93 0.24 -6.17 -6.28
N SER A 94 -0.65 -7.01 -5.74
CA SER A 94 -0.30 -8.17 -4.92
C SER A 94 -0.08 -9.46 -5.71
N PHE A 95 -0.31 -9.44 -7.02
CA PHE A 95 -0.15 -10.61 -7.88
C PHE A 95 1.25 -10.68 -8.47
N VAL A 96 1.79 -11.89 -8.54
CA VAL A 96 3.02 -12.22 -9.26
C VAL A 96 2.66 -13.08 -10.45
N LEU A 97 3.03 -12.64 -11.64
CA LEU A 97 2.80 -13.32 -12.90
C LEU A 97 4.13 -13.87 -13.40
N THR A 98 4.13 -15.11 -13.85
CA THR A 98 5.31 -15.75 -14.44
C THR A 98 4.95 -16.33 -15.79
N TYR A 99 5.75 -16.00 -16.80
CA TYR A 99 5.63 -16.56 -18.13
C TYR A 99 6.35 -17.90 -18.21
N SER A 100 5.64 -18.93 -18.66
CA SER A 100 6.18 -20.25 -18.97
C SER A 100 5.90 -20.58 -20.45
N PRO A 101 6.91 -20.67 -21.33
CA PRO A 101 6.70 -21.11 -22.70
C PRO A 101 6.26 -22.58 -22.71
N VAL A 102 5.42 -22.96 -23.67
CA VAL A 102 5.16 -24.38 -23.94
C VAL A 102 6.44 -24.95 -24.54
N THR A 103 7.32 -25.45 -23.68
CA THR A 103 8.44 -26.28 -24.12
C THR A 103 7.90 -27.69 -24.31
N ALA A 104 8.11 -28.26 -25.49
CA ALA A 104 7.83 -29.67 -25.73
C ALA A 104 8.63 -30.52 -24.73
N ALA A 105 7.91 -31.18 -23.82
CA ALA A 105 8.25 -32.33 -22.97
C ALA A 105 9.69 -32.44 -22.42
N THR A 106 9.81 -32.49 -21.09
CA THR A 106 10.24 -33.73 -20.41
C THR A 106 9.69 -33.71 -18.98
N GLU A 107 9.14 -34.85 -18.60
CA GLU A 107 8.44 -35.18 -17.37
C GLU A 107 9.31 -35.05 -16.11
N ALA A 108 8.67 -34.62 -15.02
CA ALA A 108 8.87 -35.21 -13.70
C ALA A 108 7.56 -35.07 -12.92
N GLU A 109 6.77 -36.14 -12.94
CA GLU A 109 5.63 -36.40 -12.06
C GLU A 109 6.06 -36.45 -10.60
N SER A 110 5.13 -36.11 -9.71
CA SER A 110 4.85 -36.75 -8.40
C SER A 110 4.18 -35.70 -7.50
N ASP A 111 3.02 -35.89 -6.89
CA ASP A 111 1.99 -36.92 -6.88
C ASP A 111 0.76 -36.23 -6.26
N ALA A 112 -0.44 -36.72 -6.59
CA ALA A 112 -1.71 -36.07 -6.35
C ALA A 112 -2.21 -36.14 -4.90
N GLN A 113 -3.16 -35.27 -4.53
CA GLN A 113 -4.54 -35.70 -4.28
C GLN A 113 -5.53 -34.52 -4.23
N PRO A 114 -6.74 -34.66 -4.82
CA PRO A 114 -7.74 -33.59 -4.83
C PRO A 114 -8.60 -33.64 -3.56
N VAL A 115 -8.74 -32.50 -2.88
CA VAL A 115 -9.72 -32.36 -1.79
C VAL A 115 -11.00 -31.75 -2.37
N SER A 116 -12.09 -32.50 -2.26
CA SER A 116 -13.43 -32.17 -2.76
C SER A 116 -14.00 -30.89 -2.11
N LEU A 117 -14.47 -29.96 -2.95
CA LEU A 117 -15.25 -28.79 -2.56
C LEU A 117 -16.71 -29.19 -2.32
N ALA A 118 -17.09 -29.38 -1.07
CA ALA A 118 -18.49 -29.33 -0.67
C ALA A 118 -18.62 -28.60 0.68
N SER A 119 -19.50 -27.60 0.68
CA SER A 119 -19.99 -26.82 1.82
C SER A 119 -19.08 -25.69 2.32
N VAL A 120 -19.18 -24.52 1.67
CA VAL A 120 -18.83 -23.24 2.30
C VAL A 120 -20.13 -22.63 2.81
N SER A 121 -20.55 -23.04 4.01
CA SER A 121 -21.56 -22.33 4.79
C SER A 121 -20.84 -21.46 5.83
N GLU A 122 -21.14 -20.16 5.75
CA GLU A 122 -21.01 -19.13 6.79
C GLU A 122 -19.98 -19.39 7.89
N LEU A 123 -18.83 -18.72 7.78
CA LEU A 123 -18.00 -18.39 8.93
C LEU A 123 -17.86 -16.86 9.00
N GLU A 124 -18.62 -16.31 9.94
CA GLU A 124 -18.38 -14.99 10.53
C GLU A 124 -16.91 -14.91 10.97
N VAL A 125 -16.13 -14.07 10.31
CA VAL A 125 -14.77 -13.76 10.75
C VAL A 125 -14.85 -12.70 11.83
N THR A 126 -14.91 -13.12 13.09
CA THR A 126 -14.48 -12.29 14.21
C THR A 126 -12.98 -12.04 14.06
N HIS A 127 -12.61 -10.90 13.47
CA HIS A 127 -11.23 -10.45 13.39
C HIS A 127 -10.82 -9.93 14.77
N GLU A 128 -10.21 -10.81 15.58
CA GLU A 128 -9.58 -10.39 16.82
C GLU A 128 -8.38 -9.49 16.46
N ARG A 129 -8.45 -8.20 16.87
CA ARG A 129 -7.39 -7.21 16.58
C ARG A 129 -6.09 -7.68 17.21
N GLN A 130 -5.19 -8.20 16.39
CA GLN A 130 -3.83 -8.49 16.82
C GLN A 130 -3.17 -7.17 17.27
N PRO A 131 -2.58 -7.10 18.47
CA PRO A 131 -1.94 -5.88 18.95
C PRO A 131 -0.79 -5.48 18.02
N PRO A 132 -0.51 -4.17 17.88
CA PRO A 132 0.54 -3.70 16.98
C PRO A 132 1.88 -4.34 17.37
N ALA A 133 2.57 -4.89 16.38
CA ALA A 133 3.93 -5.40 16.57
C ALA A 133 4.80 -4.29 17.18
N PRO A 134 5.72 -4.63 18.11
CA PRO A 134 6.60 -3.64 18.71
C PRO A 134 7.41 -2.91 17.63
N PRO A 135 7.76 -1.63 17.83
CA PRO A 135 8.59 -0.89 16.90
C PRO A 135 9.91 -1.66 16.70
N ARG A 136 10.23 -1.97 15.44
CA ARG A 136 11.51 -2.61 15.11
C ARG A 136 12.64 -1.71 15.63
N PRO A 137 13.70 -2.28 16.24
CA PRO A 137 14.79 -1.50 16.77
C PRO A 137 15.41 -0.62 15.68
N THR A 138 15.76 0.61 16.05
CA THR A 138 16.53 1.55 15.25
C THR A 138 17.89 0.94 14.90
N TYR A 139 18.12 0.72 13.61
CA TYR A 139 19.40 0.23 13.09
C TYR A 139 20.28 1.42 12.67
N PRO A 140 21.60 1.42 12.96
CA PRO A 140 22.55 1.76 11.92
C PRO A 140 22.56 0.62 10.87
N ALA A 141 22.67 0.98 9.60
CA ALA A 141 22.66 0.01 8.51
C ALA A 141 23.86 -0.97 8.62
N PRO A 142 23.69 -2.24 8.23
CA PRO A 142 24.78 -3.21 8.26
C PRO A 142 25.82 -2.86 7.19
N LEU A 143 27.06 -2.56 7.62
CA LEU A 143 28.18 -2.26 6.74
C LEU A 143 28.34 -3.32 5.64
N PRO A 144 28.68 -2.93 4.39
CA PRO A 144 28.89 -3.87 3.30
C PRO A 144 30.00 -4.87 3.66
N THR A 145 29.66 -6.16 3.61
CA THR A 145 30.60 -7.26 3.90
C THR A 145 31.14 -7.81 2.58
N GLY A 146 32.37 -7.43 2.23
CA GLY A 146 33.06 -7.91 1.03
C GLY A 146 34.35 -7.14 0.72
N PRO A 147 35.25 -7.69 -0.11
CA PRO A 147 36.51 -7.04 -0.49
C PRO A 147 36.37 -5.92 -1.53
N HIS A 148 35.19 -5.79 -2.17
CA HIS A 148 34.93 -4.79 -3.22
C HIS A 148 33.55 -4.14 -3.04
N SER A 149 33.40 -2.93 -3.56
CA SER A 149 32.16 -2.17 -3.59
C SER A 149 31.07 -2.80 -4.46
N ARG A 150 29.82 -2.73 -4.01
CA ARG A 150 28.62 -3.12 -4.78
C ARG A 150 28.38 -2.19 -5.97
N TYR A 151 28.88 -0.95 -5.93
CA TYR A 151 28.66 0.03 -7.01
C TYR A 151 29.30 -0.37 -8.33
N LEU A 152 30.23 -1.32 -8.35
CA LEU A 152 30.75 -1.89 -9.60
C LEU A 152 29.61 -2.42 -10.48
N GLN A 153 28.53 -2.97 -9.92
CA GLN A 153 27.40 -3.52 -10.67
C GLN A 153 26.65 -2.49 -11.53
N TYR A 154 26.81 -1.20 -11.23
CA TYR A 154 26.16 -0.10 -11.94
C TYR A 154 27.07 0.54 -13.01
N LEU A 155 28.33 0.12 -13.09
CA LEU A 155 29.28 0.62 -14.10
C LEU A 155 29.28 -0.27 -15.35
N PRO A 156 29.79 0.23 -16.49
CA PRO A 156 30.04 -0.61 -17.65
C PRO A 156 30.97 -1.79 -17.32
N VAL A 157 30.72 -2.95 -17.94
CA VAL A 157 31.41 -4.23 -17.66
C VAL A 157 32.94 -4.13 -17.68
N ILE A 158 33.52 -3.27 -18.53
CA ILE A 158 34.97 -3.03 -18.61
C ILE A 158 35.61 -2.56 -17.29
N PHE A 159 34.81 -2.07 -16.34
CA PHE A 159 35.26 -1.57 -15.05
C PHE A 159 35.07 -2.58 -13.91
N HIS A 160 34.42 -3.73 -14.14
CA HIS A 160 34.12 -4.70 -13.09
C HIS A 160 35.38 -5.43 -12.55
N ASP A 161 36.40 -5.62 -13.39
CA ASP A 161 37.59 -6.43 -13.04
C ASP A 161 38.70 -5.65 -12.29
N GLY A 162 38.49 -4.36 -12.00
CA GLY A 162 39.49 -3.51 -11.37
C GLY A 162 39.53 -3.59 -9.85
N ASP A 163 40.48 -4.33 -9.26
CA ASP A 163 40.66 -4.44 -7.78
C ASP A 163 40.79 -3.06 -7.12
N PHE A 164 41.60 -2.17 -7.70
CA PHE A 164 41.76 -0.79 -7.22
C PHE A 164 40.44 -0.03 -7.23
N LEU A 165 39.68 -0.10 -8.32
CA LEU A 165 38.41 0.62 -8.47
C LEU A 165 37.37 0.11 -7.48
N GLY A 166 37.27 -1.21 -7.29
CA GLY A 166 36.37 -1.82 -6.31
C GLY A 166 36.64 -1.37 -4.88
N ARG A 167 37.93 -1.27 -4.48
CA ARG A 167 38.33 -0.77 -3.16
C ARG A 167 38.17 0.75 -3.03
N PHE A 168 38.46 1.49 -4.09
CA PHE A 168 38.29 2.95 -4.13
C PHE A 168 36.82 3.35 -3.95
N LEU A 169 35.91 2.69 -4.67
CA LEU A 169 34.48 2.92 -4.55
C LEU A 169 33.91 2.52 -3.19
N GLN A 170 34.55 1.58 -2.48
CA GLN A 170 34.13 1.15 -1.14
C GLN A 170 34.19 2.31 -0.13
N ILE A 171 35.12 3.26 -0.30
CA ILE A 171 35.18 4.48 0.51
C ILE A 171 33.89 5.27 0.33
N PHE A 172 33.47 5.51 -0.91
CA PHE A 172 32.25 6.26 -1.21
C PHE A 172 30.99 5.49 -0.80
N GLU A 173 30.94 4.18 -1.05
CA GLU A 173 29.84 3.33 -0.59
C GLU A 173 29.69 3.41 0.92
N SER A 174 30.78 3.30 1.70
CA SER A 174 30.70 3.41 3.15
C SER A 174 30.19 4.77 3.65
N ILE A 175 30.40 5.84 2.89
CA ILE A 175 29.91 7.20 3.22
C ILE A 175 28.44 7.36 2.84
N TRP A 176 28.03 6.81 1.70
CA TRP A 176 26.68 6.99 1.14
C TRP A 176 25.68 5.92 1.57
N GLU A 177 26.13 4.75 1.99
CA GLU A 177 25.29 3.61 2.40
C GLU A 177 24.24 4.00 3.45
N PRO A 178 24.54 4.83 4.48
CA PRO A 178 23.51 5.29 5.41
C PRO A 178 22.38 6.11 4.75
N LEU A 179 22.70 6.84 3.66
CA LEU A 179 21.70 7.59 2.90
C LEU A 179 20.93 6.66 1.96
N GLU A 180 21.59 5.77 1.23
CA GLU A 180 20.94 4.80 0.36
C GLU A 180 19.96 3.92 1.13
N TRP A 181 20.39 3.43 2.30
CA TRP A 181 19.53 2.68 3.20
C TRP A 181 18.30 3.49 3.64
N ARG A 182 18.48 4.78 3.93
CA ARG A 182 17.35 5.66 4.27
C ARG A 182 16.41 5.84 3.08
N LEU A 183 16.92 5.90 1.85
CA LEU A 183 16.11 6.00 0.63
C LEU A 183 15.32 4.71 0.39
N ASP A 184 15.95 3.54 0.54
CA ASP A 184 15.29 2.24 0.42
C ASP A 184 14.15 2.08 1.44
N HIS A 185 14.34 2.63 2.64
CA HIS A 185 13.36 2.60 3.74
C HIS A 185 12.52 3.87 3.86
N LEU A 186 12.54 4.75 2.84
CA LEU A 186 11.85 6.04 2.89
C LEU A 186 10.33 5.87 3.12
N HIS A 187 9.75 4.79 2.60
CA HIS A 187 8.35 4.44 2.82
C HIS A 187 7.97 4.32 4.31
N MET A 188 8.90 3.93 5.18
CA MET A 188 8.66 3.81 6.63
C MET A 188 8.42 5.17 7.31
N TYR A 189 8.91 6.26 6.72
CA TYR A 189 8.70 7.62 7.21
C TYR A 189 7.29 8.15 6.88
N PHE A 190 6.60 7.55 5.92
CA PHE A 190 5.25 7.93 5.51
C PHE A 190 4.15 7.04 6.11
N ASP A 191 4.51 5.88 6.67
CA ASP A 191 3.57 5.05 7.43
C ASP A 191 3.49 5.55 8.90
N PRO A 192 2.32 6.02 9.37
CA PRO A 192 2.14 6.52 10.73
C PRO A 192 2.47 5.50 11.83
N ARG A 193 2.56 4.21 11.53
CA ARG A 193 2.90 3.16 12.49
C ARG A 193 4.41 3.01 12.66
N THR A 194 5.19 3.30 11.62
CA THR A 194 6.65 3.12 11.61
C THR A 194 7.42 4.43 11.62
N ALA A 195 6.79 5.54 11.25
CA ALA A 195 7.43 6.85 11.18
C ALA A 195 7.97 7.28 12.55
N PRO A 196 9.06 8.06 12.63
CA PRO A 196 9.51 8.65 13.89
C PRO A 196 8.42 9.53 14.53
N ALA A 197 8.38 9.59 15.86
CA ALA A 197 7.35 10.36 16.60
C ALA A 197 7.29 11.85 16.20
N SER A 198 8.44 12.45 15.92
CA SER A 198 8.54 13.83 15.41
C SER A 198 7.90 14.00 14.03
N MET A 199 7.94 12.95 13.20
CA MET A 199 7.38 12.98 11.85
C MET A 199 5.87 12.76 11.84
N VAL A 200 5.30 12.09 12.85
CA VAL A 200 3.85 11.89 12.96
C VAL A 200 3.10 13.23 13.02
N ASN A 201 3.62 14.22 13.77
CA ASN A 201 3.02 15.55 13.83
C ASN A 201 3.04 16.24 12.46
N TRP A 202 4.16 16.12 11.75
CA TRP A 202 4.31 16.66 10.41
C TRP A 202 3.35 15.98 9.41
N LEU A 203 3.20 14.66 9.46
CA LEU A 203 2.20 13.94 8.66
C LEU A 203 0.76 14.37 9.01
N GLY A 204 0.48 14.64 10.29
CA GLY A 204 -0.79 15.22 10.74
C GLY A 204 -1.11 16.54 10.06
N SER A 205 -0.11 17.44 9.93
CA SER A 205 -0.30 18.72 9.25
C SER A 205 -0.73 18.58 7.78
N TRP A 206 -0.33 17.51 7.09
CA TRP A 206 -0.75 17.25 5.71
C TRP A 206 -2.24 16.92 5.60
N LEU A 207 -2.80 16.34 6.65
CA LEU A 207 -4.22 16.00 6.77
C LEU A 207 -5.04 17.15 7.37
N GLY A 208 -4.41 18.29 7.68
CA GLY A 208 -5.04 19.40 8.40
C GLY A 208 -5.32 19.08 9.87
N LEU A 209 -4.56 18.14 10.45
CA LEU A 209 -4.68 17.76 11.86
C LEU A 209 -3.65 18.49 12.71
N GLU A 210 -4.14 19.34 13.60
CA GLU A 210 -3.33 19.96 14.63
C GLU A 210 -3.16 18.99 15.80
N LEU A 211 -2.19 18.08 15.68
CA LEU A 211 -1.91 17.08 16.70
C LEU A 211 -1.19 17.72 17.88
N ASN A 212 -1.84 17.73 19.04
CA ASN A 212 -1.23 18.22 20.27
C ASN A 212 -0.08 17.30 20.72
N GLU A 213 1.13 17.84 20.87
CA GLU A 213 2.33 17.08 21.26
C GLU A 213 2.22 16.42 22.64
N ARG A 214 1.35 16.94 23.51
CA ARG A 214 1.09 16.39 24.84
C ARG A 214 0.28 15.10 24.80
N TRP A 215 -0.36 14.79 23.66
CA TRP A 215 -1.11 13.55 23.53
C TRP A 215 -0.19 12.33 23.47
N PRO A 216 -0.63 11.19 24.03
CA PRO A 216 0.06 9.92 23.86
C PRO A 216 0.36 9.67 22.38
N GLU A 217 1.58 9.24 22.09
CA GLU A 217 2.05 9.01 20.71
C GLU A 217 1.13 8.04 19.96
N GLU A 218 0.63 7.00 20.63
CA GLU A 218 -0.32 6.03 20.08
C GLU A 218 -1.61 6.70 19.58
N ARG A 219 -2.13 7.70 20.31
CA ARG A 219 -3.31 8.47 19.88
C ARG A 219 -3.02 9.27 18.62
N ARG A 220 -1.87 9.96 18.59
CA ARG A 220 -1.44 10.74 17.43
C ARG A 220 -1.27 9.86 16.19
N ARG A 221 -0.61 8.71 16.32
CA ARG A 221 -0.42 7.74 15.22
C ARG A 221 -1.74 7.21 14.70
N ARG A 222 -2.66 6.85 15.59
CA ARG A 222 -4.00 6.36 15.22
C ARG A 222 -4.78 7.42 14.43
N LEU A 223 -4.75 8.68 14.89
CA LEU A 223 -5.42 9.79 14.20
C LEU A 223 -4.89 10.02 12.78
N VAL A 224 -3.57 9.97 12.59
CA VAL A 224 -2.99 10.10 11.23
C VAL A 224 -3.35 8.88 10.37
N ALA A 225 -3.32 7.68 10.94
CA ALA A 225 -3.65 6.45 10.22
C ALA A 225 -5.12 6.38 9.76
N GLU A 226 -6.05 6.82 10.63
CA GLU A 226 -7.49 6.85 10.33
C GLU A 226 -7.91 8.15 9.63
N GLY A 227 -7.07 9.19 9.63
CA GLY A 227 -7.43 10.54 9.19
C GLY A 227 -7.95 10.61 7.77
N MET A 228 -7.39 9.84 6.83
CA MET A 228 -7.89 9.77 5.46
C MET A 228 -9.31 9.21 5.37
N GLU A 229 -9.66 8.23 6.21
CA GLU A 229 -11.02 7.68 6.25
C GLU A 229 -11.99 8.68 6.90
N LEU A 230 -11.57 9.33 7.98
CA LEU A 230 -12.36 10.35 8.66
C LEU A 230 -12.66 11.57 7.76
N LEU A 231 -11.68 11.98 6.94
CA LEU A 231 -11.84 13.08 5.97
C LEU A 231 -12.87 12.75 4.87
N ARG A 232 -13.07 11.47 4.50
CA ARG A 232 -14.08 11.07 3.50
C ARG A 232 -15.50 11.37 3.95
N TRP A 233 -15.73 11.42 5.25
CA TRP A 233 -17.04 11.68 5.86
C TRP A 233 -17.17 13.12 6.36
N ARG A 234 -16.25 14.02 5.98
CA ARG A 234 -16.29 15.44 6.37
C ARG A 234 -17.63 16.07 5.99
N GLY A 235 -18.16 16.90 6.89
CA GLY A 235 -19.46 17.57 6.71
C GLY A 235 -20.68 16.67 6.98
N THR A 236 -20.49 15.42 7.39
CA THR A 236 -21.59 14.53 7.80
C THR A 236 -21.65 14.40 9.32
N HIS A 237 -22.84 14.09 9.84
CA HIS A 237 -23.04 13.75 11.24
C HIS A 237 -22.13 12.61 11.70
N TYR A 238 -22.02 11.56 10.88
CA TYR A 238 -21.14 10.42 11.16
C TYR A 238 -19.67 10.83 11.25
N GLY A 239 -19.19 11.60 10.28
CA GLY A 239 -17.80 12.08 10.26
C GLY A 239 -17.48 12.95 11.46
N LEU A 240 -18.35 13.90 11.81
CA LEU A 240 -18.14 14.78 12.96
C LEU A 240 -18.13 14.00 14.28
N SER A 241 -19.05 13.05 14.45
CA SER A 241 -19.08 12.18 15.63
C SER A 241 -17.79 11.37 15.79
N ARG A 242 -17.33 10.74 14.70
CA ARG A 242 -16.08 9.96 14.67
C ARG A 242 -14.84 10.81 14.90
N TRP A 243 -14.79 12.05 14.40
CA TRP A 243 -13.69 12.98 14.64
C TRP A 243 -13.55 13.33 16.12
N ILE A 244 -14.68 13.71 16.74
CA ILE A 244 -14.71 14.06 18.17
C ILE A 244 -14.32 12.85 19.01
N GLU A 245 -14.88 11.67 18.70
CA GLU A 245 -14.56 10.42 19.39
C GLU A 245 -13.07 10.05 19.27
N ALA A 246 -12.47 10.19 18.08
CA ALA A 246 -11.07 9.84 17.86
C ALA A 246 -10.10 10.76 18.61
N CYS A 247 -10.39 12.06 18.69
CA CYS A 247 -9.55 13.03 19.38
C CYS A 247 -9.73 13.01 20.91
N THR A 248 -10.97 12.93 21.36
CA THR A 248 -11.34 13.06 22.79
C THR A 248 -11.48 11.71 23.51
N GLY A 249 -11.74 10.63 22.78
CA GLY A 249 -12.14 9.33 23.33
C GLY A 249 -13.61 9.26 23.77
N VAL A 250 -14.40 10.32 23.56
CA VAL A 250 -15.80 10.41 23.97
C VAL A 250 -16.67 10.52 22.71
N ALA A 251 -17.64 9.61 22.57
CA ALA A 251 -18.60 9.67 21.48
C ALA A 251 -19.65 10.77 21.74
N PRO A 252 -19.79 11.77 20.86
CA PRO A 252 -20.83 12.79 21.02
C PRO A 252 -22.18 12.27 20.55
N VAL A 253 -23.24 12.73 21.21
CA VAL A 253 -24.62 12.63 20.72
C VAL A 253 -24.93 13.88 19.92
N ILE A 254 -25.20 13.72 18.63
CA ILE A 254 -25.55 14.83 17.73
C ILE A 254 -27.03 14.69 17.38
N GLU A 255 -27.80 15.76 17.50
CA GLU A 255 -29.23 15.80 17.22
C GLU A 255 -29.56 17.08 16.45
N ASP A 256 -30.39 17.00 15.41
CA ASP A 256 -30.86 18.19 14.71
C ASP A 256 -31.85 18.97 15.58
N ASP A 257 -31.74 20.30 15.58
CA ASP A 257 -32.67 21.16 16.32
C ASP A 257 -33.97 21.35 15.51
N PRO A 258 -35.13 20.88 16.01
CA PRO A 258 -36.39 21.03 15.30
C PRO A 258 -36.88 22.49 15.23
N GLU A 259 -36.38 23.37 16.10
CA GLU A 259 -36.81 24.78 16.17
C GLU A 259 -35.98 25.70 15.25
N GLN A 260 -34.75 25.30 14.91
CA GLN A 260 -33.83 26.11 14.12
C GLN A 260 -33.31 25.34 12.89
N PRO A 261 -33.67 25.74 11.66
CA PRO A 261 -33.20 25.05 10.46
C PRO A 261 -31.68 25.18 10.32
N PHE A 262 -31.03 24.09 9.90
CA PHE A 262 -29.58 23.99 9.72
C PHE A 262 -28.74 24.15 11.00
N VAL A 263 -29.34 23.95 12.18
CA VAL A 263 -28.63 23.94 13.46
C VAL A 263 -28.70 22.55 14.09
N PHE A 264 -27.56 22.03 14.53
CA PHE A 264 -27.48 20.75 15.26
C PHE A 264 -26.90 20.95 16.65
N ARG A 265 -27.34 20.15 17.62
CA ARG A 265 -26.83 20.14 18.99
C ARG A 265 -25.82 19.01 19.13
N VAL A 266 -24.65 19.32 19.68
CA VAL A 266 -23.59 18.37 19.99
C VAL A 266 -23.51 18.25 21.50
N ARG A 267 -23.84 17.08 22.05
CA ARG A 267 -23.73 16.78 23.48
C ARG A 267 -22.56 15.83 23.72
N LEU A 268 -21.61 16.23 24.55
CA LEU A 268 -20.53 15.35 25.02
C LEU A 268 -20.76 14.99 26.49
N GLN A 269 -20.88 13.70 26.78
CA GLN A 269 -20.94 13.18 28.14
C GLN A 269 -19.52 12.96 28.65
N ILE A 270 -19.05 13.76 29.60
CA ILE A 270 -17.67 13.67 30.08
C ILE A 270 -17.59 12.65 31.21
N PRO A 271 -16.78 11.57 31.07
CA PRO A 271 -16.57 10.63 32.16
C PRO A 271 -15.94 11.33 33.38
N PRO A 272 -16.36 11.00 34.62
CA PRO A 272 -15.83 11.65 35.81
C PRO A 272 -14.32 11.43 35.94
N GLY A 273 -13.56 12.53 35.99
CA GLY A 273 -12.09 12.52 36.10
C GLY A 273 -11.32 12.71 34.80
N GLN A 274 -12.00 12.85 33.65
CA GLN A 274 -11.37 13.20 32.39
C GLN A 274 -11.43 14.71 32.15
N ASP A 275 -10.26 15.35 32.02
CA ASP A 275 -10.19 16.75 31.59
C ASP A 275 -10.27 16.79 30.05
N LEU A 276 -11.26 17.55 29.56
CA LEU A 276 -11.55 17.65 28.13
C LEU A 276 -11.23 19.07 27.67
N ASP A 277 -10.29 19.17 26.72
CA ASP A 277 -9.95 20.44 26.10
C ASP A 277 -11.14 20.93 25.26
N LYS A 278 -11.84 21.96 25.77
CA LYS A 278 -13.03 22.52 25.11
C LYS A 278 -12.68 23.26 23.83
N ASP A 279 -11.52 23.92 23.80
CA ASP A 279 -11.08 24.70 22.65
C ASP A 279 -10.79 23.78 21.47
N LEU A 280 -10.20 22.61 21.74
CA LEU A 280 -10.01 21.54 20.75
C LEU A 280 -11.35 21.09 20.14
N VAL A 281 -12.38 20.87 20.95
CA VAL A 281 -13.69 20.40 20.45
C VAL A 281 -14.34 21.46 19.58
N ILE A 282 -14.25 22.73 19.97
CA ILE A 282 -14.75 23.86 19.17
C ILE A 282 -14.01 23.89 17.83
N GLU A 283 -12.68 23.82 17.84
CA GLU A 283 -11.86 23.82 16.63
C GLU A 283 -12.21 22.66 15.69
N LEU A 284 -12.40 21.45 16.25
CA LEU A 284 -12.81 20.27 15.48
C LEU A 284 -14.18 20.46 14.83
N ILE A 285 -15.16 21.02 15.55
CA ILE A 285 -16.49 21.29 15.01
C ILE A 285 -16.42 22.33 13.89
N GLU A 286 -15.71 23.44 14.10
CA GLU A 286 -15.54 24.49 13.09
C GLU A 286 -14.85 23.97 11.81
N ASN A 287 -13.82 23.14 11.96
CA ASN A 287 -13.08 22.59 10.82
C ASN A 287 -13.88 21.55 10.01
N HIS A 288 -14.82 20.83 10.65
CA HIS A 288 -15.51 19.70 10.04
C HIS A 288 -16.99 19.94 9.72
N LYS A 289 -17.63 20.98 10.29
CA LYS A 289 -19.01 21.34 9.97
C LYS A 289 -19.12 21.99 8.58
N PRO A 290 -20.24 21.83 7.87
CA PRO A 290 -20.53 22.64 6.69
C PRO A 290 -20.60 24.13 7.06
N ALA A 291 -20.09 25.01 6.20
CA ALA A 291 -20.01 26.45 6.48
C ALA A 291 -21.38 27.11 6.79
N HIS A 292 -22.47 26.57 6.25
CA HIS A 292 -23.83 27.07 6.43
C HIS A 292 -24.53 26.50 7.67
N ALA A 293 -23.96 25.51 8.34
CA ALA A 293 -24.57 24.87 9.50
C ALA A 293 -24.15 25.57 10.81
N GLY A 294 -25.15 25.87 11.64
CA GLY A 294 -24.94 26.31 13.02
C GLY A 294 -24.82 25.12 13.97
N TYR A 295 -24.26 25.34 15.16
CA TYR A 295 -24.22 24.32 16.20
C TYR A 295 -24.42 24.91 17.58
N VAL A 296 -24.89 24.06 18.50
CA VAL A 296 -24.91 24.33 19.94
C VAL A 296 -24.11 23.22 20.61
N LEU A 297 -23.12 23.59 21.44
CA LEU A 297 -22.25 22.64 22.13
C LEU A 297 -22.60 22.59 23.61
N GLU A 298 -22.95 21.39 24.10
CA GLU A 298 -23.29 21.14 25.50
C GLU A 298 -22.35 20.07 26.08
N PHE A 299 -21.75 20.36 27.23
CA PHE A 299 -20.96 19.39 28.00
C PHE A 299 -21.82 18.93 29.18
N VAL A 300 -22.08 17.61 29.26
CA VAL A 300 -22.95 16.97 30.25
C VAL A 300 -22.15 16.05 31.15
#